data_AF-A0A1A8P9Q5-F1
#
_entry.id   AF-A0A1A8P9Q5-F1
#
_cell.length_a   1.000
_cell.length_b   1.000
_cell.length_c   1.000
_cell.angle_alpha   90.00
_cell.angle_beta   90.00
_cell.angle_gamma   90.00
#
_symmetry.space_group_name_H-M   'P 1'
#
loop_
_entity.id
_entity.type
_entity.pdbx_description
1 polymer ?
#
loop_
_entity_poly.entity_id
_entity_poly.type
_entity_poly.pdbx_seq_one_letter_code
_entity_poly.pdbx_strand_id
1 'polypeptide(L)'
;CSCLVVGQHRISRPLLLLAAVTAALEMGIRVSFFTPTQIQSLPVFLQKSGPSLSPESLKRITFSYPRTLEELLQQVAGLHESPIPPSLIIVDRLEDFLSGSAGSGHVGLHSAERLSAAHLSALLCDTSAFLTRVLQQKGSSSFPCCLIASFLSKEDSQLDSRDSSTSDPILDVVDRYFQVRCTLDQDRSYEAAAASAQEAWHLYLSGGDPACDDRPSVGQEWKLLVYA
;
A
#
# COMPACT_ATOMS: atom_id res chain seq x y z
N CYS A 1 0.37 -1.59 -13.08
CA CYS A 1 1.38 -1.98 -12.08
C CYS A 1 0.74 -1.84 -10.71
N SER A 2 0.58 -2.95 -9.97
CA SER A 2 -0.03 -2.97 -8.64
C SER A 2 0.86 -3.68 -7.63
N CYS A 3 1.05 -3.08 -6.46
CA CYS A 3 1.87 -3.62 -5.36
C CYS A 3 1.09 -3.67 -4.05
N LEU A 4 1.10 -4.82 -3.38
CA LEU A 4 0.56 -4.99 -2.03
C LEU A 4 1.71 -5.02 -1.02
N VAL A 5 1.73 -4.07 -0.10
CA VAL A 5 2.68 -4.00 1.02
C VAL A 5 2.08 -4.72 2.22
N VAL A 6 2.65 -5.85 2.60
CA VAL A 6 2.20 -6.68 3.72
C VAL A 6 3.17 -6.53 4.89
N GLY A 7 2.65 -6.14 6.05
CA GLY A 7 3.42 -6.06 7.29
C GLY A 7 3.02 -4.90 8.19
N GLN A 8 3.78 -4.67 9.25
CA GLN A 8 3.38 -3.76 10.34
C GLN A 8 3.17 -2.30 9.91
N HIS A 9 2.06 -1.70 10.35
CA HIS A 9 1.69 -0.30 10.10
C HIS A 9 2.76 0.71 10.49
N ARG A 10 3.52 0.41 11.55
CA ARG A 10 4.59 1.27 12.04
C ARG A 10 5.64 1.53 10.96
N ILE A 11 5.86 0.57 10.05
CA ILE A 11 6.85 0.66 8.98
C ILE A 11 6.18 0.93 7.63
N SER A 12 5.07 0.25 7.33
CA SER A 12 4.41 0.41 6.04
C SER A 12 3.93 1.84 5.80
N ARG A 13 3.32 2.50 6.79
CA ARG A 13 2.83 3.88 6.61
C ARG A 13 3.94 4.89 6.31
N PRO A 14 5.06 4.95 7.06
CA PRO A 14 6.19 5.80 6.67
C PRO A 14 6.75 5.49 5.27
N LEU A 15 6.81 4.22 4.86
CA LEU A 15 7.24 3.83 3.52
C LEU A 15 6.26 4.31 2.43
N LEU A 16 4.95 4.18 2.67
CA LEU A 16 3.93 4.69 1.75
C LEU A 16 4.01 6.21 1.61
N LEU A 17 4.24 6.92 2.71
CA LEU A 17 4.43 8.38 2.69
C LEU A 17 5.71 8.78 1.94
N LEU A 18 6.80 8.04 2.13
CA LEU A 18 8.02 8.21 1.35
C LEU A 18 7.74 8.02 -0.14
N ALA A 19 7.07 6.94 -0.52
CA ALA A 19 6.71 6.67 -1.92
C ALA A 19 5.85 7.81 -2.52
N ALA A 20 4.86 8.30 -1.77
CA ALA A 20 4.01 9.42 -2.19
C ALA A 20 4.84 10.70 -2.42
N VAL A 21 5.72 11.02 -1.48
CA VAL A 21 6.56 12.21 -1.52
C VAL A 21 7.58 12.12 -2.65
N THR A 22 8.28 11.00 -2.80
CA THR A 22 9.23 10.77 -3.90
C THR A 22 8.54 10.87 -5.25
N ALA A 23 7.36 10.25 -5.42
CA ALA A 23 6.57 10.36 -6.65
C ALA A 23 6.16 11.81 -6.97
N ALA A 24 5.71 12.55 -5.96
CA ALA A 24 5.29 13.93 -6.15
C ALA A 24 6.48 14.87 -6.43
N LEU A 25 7.58 14.68 -5.73
CA LEU A 25 8.74 15.57 -5.75
C LEU A 25 9.70 15.27 -6.90
N GLU A 26 10.17 14.03 -6.99
CA GLU A 26 11.24 13.64 -7.91
C GLU A 26 10.68 13.33 -9.30
N MET A 27 9.54 12.64 -9.36
CA MET A 27 8.91 12.27 -10.62
C MET A 27 7.93 13.34 -11.11
N GLY A 28 7.57 14.30 -10.25
CA GLY A 28 6.60 15.33 -10.60
C GLY A 28 5.28 14.72 -11.07
N ILE A 29 4.79 13.66 -10.44
CA ILE A 29 3.49 13.05 -10.75
C ILE A 29 2.45 13.35 -9.68
N ARG A 30 1.17 13.07 -9.94
CA ARG A 30 0.09 13.30 -8.98
C ARG A 30 -0.24 12.01 -8.25
N VAL A 31 -0.48 12.14 -6.95
CA VAL A 31 -0.72 11.02 -6.04
C VAL A 31 -2.07 11.19 -5.37
N SER A 32 -2.91 10.17 -5.40
CA SER A 32 -4.10 10.07 -4.55
C SER A 32 -3.80 9.11 -3.41
N PHE A 33 -3.80 9.62 -2.18
CA PHE A 33 -3.44 8.87 -0.98
C PHE A 33 -4.68 8.71 -0.09
N PHE A 34 -5.18 7.48 0.04
CA PHE A 34 -6.31 7.12 0.87
C PHE A 34 -5.81 6.49 2.17
N THR A 35 -6.33 6.92 3.31
CA THR A 35 -6.01 6.32 4.62
C THR A 35 -7.16 6.51 5.60
N PRO A 36 -7.47 5.54 6.46
CA PRO A 36 -8.57 5.69 7.42
C PRO A 36 -8.24 6.68 8.55
N THR A 37 -6.98 7.12 8.67
CA THR A 37 -6.51 7.99 9.76
C THR A 37 -5.84 9.26 9.26
N GLN A 38 -6.10 10.38 9.94
CA GLN A 38 -5.47 11.65 9.57
C GLN A 38 -3.96 11.60 9.72
N ILE A 39 -3.24 12.18 8.75
CA ILE A 39 -1.79 12.35 8.80
C ILE A 39 -1.52 13.68 9.49
N GLN A 40 -1.02 13.63 10.72
CA GLN A 40 -0.75 14.84 11.51
C GLN A 40 0.59 15.49 11.18
N SER A 41 1.57 14.68 10.76
CA SER A 41 2.89 15.14 10.34
C SER A 41 3.52 14.14 9.37
N LEU A 42 4.43 14.63 8.53
CA LEU A 42 5.28 13.75 7.73
C LEU A 42 6.36 13.13 8.63
N PRO A 43 6.78 11.87 8.40
CA PRO A 43 7.88 11.26 9.14
C PRO A 43 9.14 12.13 9.19
N VAL A 44 9.86 12.09 10.32
CA VAL A 44 11.03 12.95 10.57
C VAL A 44 12.10 12.83 9.49
N PHE A 45 12.31 11.64 8.93
CA PHE A 45 13.28 11.46 7.85
C PHE A 45 12.88 12.21 6.57
N LEU A 46 11.57 12.36 6.29
CA LEU A 46 11.11 13.20 5.18
C LEU A 46 11.33 14.68 5.50
N GLN A 47 11.08 15.10 6.75
CA GLN A 47 11.33 16.49 7.17
C GLN A 47 12.82 16.87 7.10
N LYS A 48 13.72 15.92 7.38
CA LYS A 48 15.18 16.11 7.34
C LYS A 48 15.76 16.13 5.93
N SER A 49 15.02 15.74 4.90
CA SER A 49 15.43 15.81 3.48
C SER A 49 15.56 17.24 2.92
N GLY A 50 15.54 18.27 3.78
CA GLY A 50 15.97 19.63 3.47
C GLY A 50 15.05 20.40 2.50
N PRO A 51 15.55 21.45 1.81
CA PRO A 51 14.77 22.39 0.98
C PRO A 51 14.15 21.77 -0.29
N SER A 52 14.24 20.44 -0.45
CA SER A 52 13.69 19.69 -1.57
C SER A 52 12.17 19.51 -1.47
N LEU A 53 11.59 19.46 -0.26
CA LEU A 53 10.13 19.41 -0.08
C LEU A 53 9.50 20.79 -0.29
N SER A 54 9.39 21.19 -1.56
CA SER A 54 8.65 22.41 -1.89
C SER A 54 7.15 22.20 -1.57
N PRO A 55 6.47 23.22 -1.00
CA PRO A 55 5.02 23.20 -0.84
C PRO A 55 4.28 22.87 -2.15
N GLU A 56 4.84 23.28 -3.29
CA GLU A 56 4.34 23.03 -4.63
C GLU A 56 4.32 21.53 -4.98
N SER A 57 5.37 20.79 -4.59
CA SER A 57 5.42 19.33 -4.79
C SER A 57 4.37 18.63 -3.93
N LEU A 58 4.18 19.05 -2.67
CA LEU A 58 3.16 18.48 -1.79
C LEU A 58 1.73 18.72 -2.28
N LYS A 59 1.45 19.83 -2.99
CA LYS A 59 0.15 20.07 -3.65
C LYS A 59 -0.21 19.02 -4.71
N ARG A 60 0.75 18.21 -5.15
CA ARG A 60 0.51 17.10 -6.09
C ARG A 60 -0.02 15.85 -5.41
N ILE A 61 0.03 15.80 -4.08
CA ILE A 61 -0.51 14.71 -3.26
C ILE A 61 -1.88 15.15 -2.73
N THR A 62 -2.91 14.40 -3.07
CA THR A 62 -4.25 14.57 -2.51
C THR A 62 -4.46 13.50 -1.45
N PHE A 63 -4.53 13.92 -0.18
CA PHE A 63 -4.86 13.05 0.94
C PHE A 63 -6.37 12.99 1.14
N SER A 64 -6.90 11.78 1.17
CA SER A 64 -8.31 11.48 1.40
C SER A 64 -8.45 10.55 2.61
N TYR A 65 -9.47 10.81 3.43
CA TYR A 65 -9.65 10.13 4.71
C TYR A 65 -11.00 9.41 4.81
N PRO A 66 -11.30 8.44 3.93
CA PRO A 66 -12.54 7.69 4.02
C PRO A 66 -12.61 6.96 5.36
N ARG A 67 -13.79 6.94 5.98
CA ARG A 67 -14.04 6.28 7.26
C ARG A 67 -14.72 4.92 7.10
N THR A 68 -15.31 4.67 5.94
CA THR A 68 -15.99 3.41 5.63
C THR A 68 -15.54 2.85 4.27
N LEU A 69 -15.87 1.58 4.03
CA LEU A 69 -15.64 0.93 2.75
C LEU A 69 -16.38 1.65 1.62
N GLU A 70 -17.63 2.05 1.86
CA GLU A 70 -18.48 2.72 0.88
C GLU A 70 -17.90 4.08 0.48
N GLU A 71 -17.40 4.85 1.46
CA GLU A 71 -16.71 6.11 1.18
C GLU A 71 -15.46 5.89 0.32
N LEU A 72 -14.65 4.87 0.64
CA LEU A 72 -13.47 4.53 -0.14
C LEU A 72 -13.85 4.12 -1.57
N LEU A 73 -14.83 3.22 -1.73
CA LEU A 73 -15.32 2.77 -3.05
C LEU A 73 -15.81 3.97 -3.88
N GLN A 74 -16.60 4.86 -3.29
CA GLN A 74 -17.12 6.04 -3.96
C GLN A 74 -16.00 6.99 -4.40
N GLN A 75 -15.01 7.22 -3.54
CA GLN A 75 -13.88 8.11 -3.86
C GLN A 75 -12.97 7.50 -4.93
N VAL A 76 -12.68 6.20 -4.88
CA VAL A 76 -11.91 5.49 -5.91
C VAL A 76 -12.65 5.52 -7.24
N ALA A 77 -13.95 5.22 -7.26
CA ALA A 77 -14.77 5.31 -8.46
C ALA A 77 -14.76 6.73 -9.05
N GLY A 78 -14.84 7.76 -8.20
CA GLY A 78 -14.79 9.16 -8.61
C GLY A 78 -13.47 9.59 -9.28
N LEU A 79 -12.37 8.84 -9.14
CA LEU A 79 -11.12 9.14 -9.84
C LEU A 79 -11.28 9.07 -11.38
N HIS A 80 -12.24 8.30 -11.88
CA HIS A 80 -12.53 8.21 -13.32
C HIS A 80 -12.98 9.54 -13.92
N GLU A 81 -13.59 10.40 -13.10
CA GLU A 81 -14.13 11.69 -13.50
C GLU A 81 -13.14 12.84 -13.23
N SER A 82 -11.97 12.54 -12.66
CA SER A 82 -11.00 13.57 -12.30
C SER A 82 -10.50 14.30 -13.57
N PRO A 83 -10.62 15.64 -13.63
CA PRO A 83 -10.09 16.40 -14.77
C PRO A 83 -8.57 16.25 -14.87
N ILE A 84 -7.90 16.06 -13.73
CA ILE A 84 -6.46 15.89 -13.62
C ILE A 84 -6.17 14.53 -12.95
N PRO A 85 -6.06 13.45 -13.74
CA PRO A 85 -5.94 12.09 -13.20
C PRO A 85 -4.63 11.90 -12.41
N PRO A 86 -4.65 11.16 -11.29
CA PRO A 86 -3.44 10.77 -10.59
C PRO A 86 -2.68 9.69 -11.38
N SER A 87 -1.36 9.68 -11.25
CA SER A 87 -0.49 8.62 -11.82
C SER A 87 -0.06 7.61 -10.76
N LEU A 88 -0.36 7.87 -9.48
CA LEU A 88 -0.15 6.94 -8.39
C LEU A 88 -1.36 6.97 -7.45
N ILE A 89 -1.90 5.79 -7.15
CA ILE A 89 -2.91 5.58 -6.11
C ILE A 89 -2.23 4.85 -4.96
N ILE A 90 -2.40 5.36 -3.75
CA ILE A 90 -1.95 4.71 -2.52
C ILE A 90 -3.15 4.49 -1.60
N VAL A 91 -3.33 3.27 -1.12
CA VAL A 91 -4.33 2.93 -0.10
C VAL A 91 -3.63 2.38 1.12
N ASP A 92 -3.63 3.14 2.21
CA ASP A 92 -3.06 2.73 3.48
C ASP A 92 -4.12 2.00 4.32
N ARG A 93 -3.72 0.89 4.96
CA ARG A 93 -4.52 0.09 5.90
C ARG A 93 -5.79 -0.47 5.28
N LEU A 94 -5.64 -1.22 4.20
CA LEU A 94 -6.77 -1.79 3.46
C LEU A 94 -7.65 -2.68 4.37
N GLU A 95 -7.04 -3.39 5.33
CA GLU A 95 -7.72 -4.27 6.28
C GLU A 95 -8.74 -3.54 7.18
N ASP A 96 -8.53 -2.26 7.50
CA ASP A 96 -9.47 -1.47 8.30
C ASP A 96 -10.81 -1.27 7.59
N PHE A 97 -10.79 -1.07 6.28
CA PHE A 97 -12.01 -0.90 5.49
C PHE A 97 -12.77 -2.22 5.34
N LEU A 98 -12.07 -3.34 5.41
CA LEU A 98 -12.63 -4.67 5.21
C LEU A 98 -13.17 -5.29 6.51
N SER A 99 -12.63 -4.89 7.67
CA SER A 99 -12.96 -5.47 8.97
C SER A 99 -14.19 -4.83 9.67
N GLY A 100 -14.77 -3.77 9.11
CA GLY A 100 -15.80 -2.95 9.77
C GLY A 100 -17.26 -3.21 9.38
N SER A 101 -17.55 -4.18 8.50
CA SER A 101 -18.88 -4.30 7.86
C SER A 101 -19.93 -5.12 8.64
N ALA A 102 -19.58 -5.83 9.73
CA ALA A 102 -20.62 -6.55 10.50
C ALA A 102 -20.50 -6.44 12.01
N GLY A 103 -21.61 -6.02 12.61
CA GLY A 103 -21.92 -6.37 13.98
C GLY A 103 -22.06 -7.88 14.13
N SER A 104 -21.39 -8.42 15.14
CA SER A 104 -21.74 -9.62 15.92
C SER A 104 -22.65 -10.65 15.24
N GLY A 105 -22.08 -11.69 14.61
CA GLY A 105 -22.86 -12.84 14.14
C GLY A 105 -22.03 -13.88 13.38
N HIS A 106 -21.75 -15.00 14.04
CA HIS A 106 -20.96 -16.12 13.54
C HIS A 106 -21.48 -16.71 12.21
N VAL A 107 -20.55 -17.17 11.37
CA VAL A 107 -20.69 -18.01 10.13
C VAL A 107 -20.94 -17.28 8.79
N GLY A 108 -21.57 -16.10 8.73
CA GLY A 108 -21.79 -15.37 7.47
C GLY A 108 -20.73 -14.30 7.12
N LEU A 109 -19.99 -13.84 8.13
CA LEU A 109 -19.15 -12.65 8.06
C LEU A 109 -17.94 -12.79 7.12
N HIS A 110 -17.25 -13.93 7.17
CA HIS A 110 -16.06 -14.15 6.35
C HIS A 110 -16.35 -14.18 4.84
N SER A 111 -17.57 -14.53 4.44
CA SER A 111 -17.95 -14.47 3.02
C SER A 111 -18.12 -13.02 2.55
N ALA A 112 -18.78 -12.19 3.36
CA ALA A 112 -18.99 -10.77 3.06
C ALA A 112 -17.66 -9.99 3.02
N GLU A 113 -16.77 -10.21 4.00
CA GLU A 113 -15.43 -9.58 4.03
C GLU A 113 -14.61 -9.96 2.78
N ARG A 114 -14.64 -11.23 2.36
CA ARG A 114 -13.96 -11.69 1.14
C ARG A 114 -14.55 -11.06 -0.13
N LEU A 115 -15.87 -10.95 -0.21
CA LEU A 115 -16.53 -10.29 -1.34
C LEU A 115 -16.17 -8.80 -1.39
N SER A 116 -16.17 -8.13 -0.23
CA SER A 116 -15.71 -6.73 -0.11
C SER A 116 -14.24 -6.57 -0.52
N ALA A 117 -13.38 -7.50 -0.10
CA ALA A 117 -11.96 -7.49 -0.46
C ALA A 117 -11.76 -7.68 -1.96
N ALA A 118 -12.47 -8.62 -2.58
CA ALA A 118 -12.44 -8.86 -4.02
C ALA A 118 -12.96 -7.64 -4.78
N HIS A 119 -14.10 -7.07 -4.35
CA HIS A 119 -14.72 -5.92 -5.00
C HIS A 119 -13.82 -4.68 -4.93
N LEU A 120 -13.29 -4.34 -3.75
CA LEU A 120 -12.40 -3.21 -3.58
C LEU A 120 -11.10 -3.38 -4.37
N SER A 121 -10.49 -4.57 -4.33
CA SER A 121 -9.25 -4.86 -5.06
C SER A 121 -9.46 -4.79 -6.58
N ALA A 122 -10.58 -5.34 -7.08
CA ALA A 122 -10.97 -5.24 -8.48
C ALA A 122 -11.14 -3.78 -8.90
N LEU A 123 -11.92 -2.99 -8.14
CA LEU A 123 -12.16 -1.59 -8.43
C LEU A 123 -10.85 -0.79 -8.46
N LEU A 124 -9.95 -1.00 -7.51
CA LEU A 124 -8.65 -0.31 -7.47
C LEU A 124 -7.80 -0.66 -8.70
N CYS A 125 -7.73 -1.94 -9.07
CA CYS A 125 -7.00 -2.39 -10.25
C CYS A 125 -7.59 -1.82 -11.54
N ASP A 126 -8.91 -1.90 -11.71
CA ASP A 126 -9.64 -1.37 -12.87
C ASP A 126 -9.47 0.14 -12.99
N THR A 127 -9.57 0.87 -11.87
CA THR A 127 -9.33 2.32 -11.82
C THR A 127 -7.91 2.64 -12.26
N SER A 128 -6.89 1.92 -11.76
CA SER A 128 -5.51 2.13 -12.17
C SER A 128 -5.29 1.83 -13.67
N ALA A 129 -5.93 0.80 -14.21
CA ALA A 129 -5.85 0.45 -15.62
C ALA A 129 -6.57 1.47 -16.51
N PHE A 130 -7.71 2.00 -16.06
CA PHE A 130 -8.39 3.10 -16.73
C PHE A 130 -7.53 4.37 -16.75
N LEU A 131 -7.01 4.78 -15.59
CA LEU A 131 -6.17 5.98 -15.48
C LEU A 131 -4.89 5.87 -16.32
N THR A 132 -4.31 4.67 -16.41
CA THR A 132 -3.19 4.39 -17.33
C THR A 132 -3.56 4.77 -18.77
N ARG A 133 -4.71 4.31 -19.28
CA ARG A 133 -5.16 4.65 -20.64
C ARG A 133 -5.42 6.14 -20.81
N VAL A 134 -6.04 6.79 -19.82
CA VAL A 134 -6.31 8.24 -19.85
C VAL A 134 -5.00 9.05 -19.89
N LEU A 135 -4.01 8.68 -19.07
CA LEU A 135 -2.71 9.36 -19.01
C LEU A 135 -1.93 9.22 -20.32
N GLN A 136 -1.96 8.04 -20.93
CA GLN A 136 -1.36 7.78 -22.23
C GLN A 136 -2.00 8.61 -23.34
N GLN A 137 -3.35 8.68 -23.37
CA GLN A 137 -4.08 9.48 -24.37
C GLN A 137 -3.81 10.98 -24.23
N LYS A 138 -3.69 11.49 -23.00
CA LYS A 138 -3.39 12.92 -22.75
C LYS A 138 -1.91 13.28 -22.94
N GLY A 139 -1.04 12.33 -23.30
CA GLY A 139 0.41 12.55 -23.41
C GLY A 139 1.06 13.07 -22.11
N SER A 140 0.39 12.89 -20.98
CA SER A 140 0.73 13.55 -19.71
C SER A 140 1.75 12.78 -18.88
N SER A 141 1.98 11.51 -19.20
CA SER A 141 2.94 10.64 -18.52
C SER A 141 3.43 9.56 -19.48
N SER A 142 4.73 9.29 -19.50
CA SER A 142 5.30 8.11 -20.16
C SER A 142 5.08 6.83 -19.35
N PHE A 143 4.63 6.95 -18.10
CA PHE A 143 4.48 5.85 -17.16
C PHE A 143 2.99 5.51 -16.93
N PRO A 144 2.65 4.22 -16.79
CA PRO A 144 1.31 3.80 -16.42
C PRO A 144 0.95 4.30 -15.02
N CYS A 145 -0.34 4.34 -14.72
CA CYS A 145 -0.78 4.59 -13.35
C CYS A 145 -0.41 3.38 -12.47
N CYS A 146 0.22 3.66 -11.33
CA CYS A 146 0.61 2.65 -10.35
C CYS A 146 -0.36 2.63 -9.17
N LEU A 147 -0.55 1.45 -8.59
CA LEU A 147 -1.34 1.23 -7.38
C LEU A 147 -0.43 0.63 -6.30
N ILE A 148 -0.45 1.19 -5.10
CA ILE A 148 0.16 0.61 -3.90
C ILE A 148 -0.91 0.52 -2.82
N ALA A 149 -1.10 -0.66 -2.22
CA ALA A 149 -1.96 -0.82 -1.06
C ALA A 149 -1.16 -1.41 0.11
N SER A 150 -1.39 -0.98 1.35
CA SER A 150 -0.88 -1.69 2.53
C SER A 150 -1.97 -2.56 3.16
N PHE A 151 -1.55 -3.71 3.70
CA PHE A 151 -2.41 -4.63 4.40
C PHE A 151 -1.65 -5.24 5.59
N LEU A 152 -2.27 -5.25 6.76
CA LEU A 152 -1.77 -5.99 7.92
C LEU A 152 -2.56 -7.29 8.10
N SER A 153 -1.87 -8.43 7.96
CA SER A 153 -2.45 -9.74 8.24
C SER A 153 -2.84 -9.87 9.70
N LYS A 154 -3.94 -10.59 9.98
CA LYS A 154 -4.35 -10.88 11.36
C LYS A 154 -3.25 -11.58 12.17
N GLU A 155 -2.43 -12.42 11.53
CA GLU A 155 -1.29 -13.10 12.13
C GLU A 155 -0.21 -12.11 12.61
N ASP A 156 0.13 -11.13 11.77
CA ASP A 156 1.14 -10.09 12.07
C ASP A 156 0.67 -9.09 13.14
N SER A 157 -0.64 -9.03 13.40
CA SER A 157 -1.22 -8.19 14.45
C SER A 157 -1.07 -8.79 15.86
N GLN A 158 -0.93 -10.13 15.96
CA GLN A 158 -0.77 -10.84 17.22
C GLN A 158 0.70 -11.22 17.43
N LEU A 159 1.43 -10.38 18.17
CA LEU A 159 2.86 -10.53 18.45
C LEU A 159 3.28 -11.88 19.12
N ASP A 160 2.32 -12.68 19.61
CA ASP A 160 2.58 -13.85 20.47
C ASP A 160 1.95 -15.19 20.03
N SER A 161 1.25 -15.28 18.89
CA SER A 161 0.62 -16.55 18.48
C SER A 161 1.56 -17.37 17.59
N ARG A 162 2.25 -18.33 18.18
CA ARG A 162 3.14 -19.27 17.46
C ARG A 162 2.41 -20.42 16.78
N ASP A 163 1.08 -20.47 16.87
CA ASP A 163 0.26 -21.60 16.40
C ASP A 163 -1.03 -21.13 15.73
N SER A 164 -0.97 -20.76 14.45
CA SER A 164 -2.10 -20.95 13.53
C SER A 164 -1.59 -20.90 12.09
N SER A 165 -1.41 -22.08 11.48
CA SER A 165 -1.04 -22.25 10.07
C SER A 165 -2.19 -21.97 9.10
N THR A 166 -3.06 -21.01 9.42
CA THR A 166 -4.26 -20.70 8.64
C THR A 166 -4.09 -19.34 8.00
N SER A 167 -3.66 -19.35 6.73
CA SER A 167 -3.51 -18.14 5.91
C SER A 167 -4.70 -17.20 6.09
N ASP A 168 -4.41 -15.90 6.24
CA ASP A 168 -5.45 -14.89 6.32
C ASP A 168 -6.28 -14.92 5.01
N PRO A 169 -7.55 -15.34 5.07
CA PRO A 169 -8.32 -15.59 3.87
C PRO A 169 -8.72 -14.31 3.14
N ILE A 170 -8.62 -13.15 3.80
CA ILE A 170 -8.81 -11.84 3.16
C ILE A 170 -7.55 -11.49 2.38
N LEU A 171 -6.37 -11.70 2.97
CA LEU A 171 -5.10 -11.52 2.29
C LEU A 171 -5.02 -12.40 1.03
N ASP A 172 -5.42 -13.68 1.12
CA ASP A 172 -5.48 -14.60 -0.03
C ASP A 172 -6.39 -14.10 -1.18
N VAL A 173 -7.44 -13.33 -0.85
CA VAL A 173 -8.29 -12.69 -1.85
C VAL A 173 -7.59 -11.49 -2.47
N VAL A 174 -7.09 -10.58 -1.63
CA VAL A 174 -6.43 -9.34 -2.06
C VAL A 174 -5.22 -9.67 -2.95
N ASP A 175 -4.38 -10.60 -2.52
CA ASP A 175 -3.16 -11.01 -3.21
C ASP A 175 -3.37 -11.44 -4.66
N ARG A 176 -4.52 -12.03 -4.99
CA ARG A 176 -4.82 -12.45 -6.38
C ARG A 176 -4.98 -11.28 -7.36
N TYR A 177 -5.19 -10.07 -6.86
CA TYR A 177 -5.35 -8.87 -7.68
C TYR A 177 -4.06 -8.07 -7.85
N PHE A 178 -3.11 -8.20 -6.91
CA PHE A 178 -1.87 -7.42 -6.93
C PHE A 178 -0.76 -8.19 -7.65
N GLN A 179 -0.06 -7.54 -8.57
CA GLN A 179 0.99 -8.16 -9.38
C GLN A 179 2.25 -8.44 -8.56
N VAL A 180 2.54 -7.55 -7.61
CA VAL A 180 3.73 -7.59 -6.76
C VAL A 180 3.29 -7.57 -5.31
N ARG A 181 3.94 -8.38 -4.47
CA ARG A 181 3.84 -8.32 -3.01
C ARG A 181 5.17 -7.85 -2.43
N CYS A 182 5.10 -6.79 -1.62
CA CYS A 182 6.18 -6.27 -0.80
C CYS A 182 5.96 -6.71 0.65
N THR A 183 6.73 -7.69 1.13
CA THR A 183 6.62 -8.17 2.51
C THR A 183 7.63 -7.45 3.40
N LEU A 184 7.16 -6.89 4.51
CA LEU A 184 7.96 -6.24 5.54
C LEU A 184 8.08 -7.17 6.75
N ASP A 185 9.26 -7.76 6.94
CA ASP A 185 9.54 -8.67 8.06
C ASP A 185 10.56 -8.05 9.01
N GLN A 186 10.39 -8.23 10.31
CA GLN A 186 11.32 -7.70 11.30
C GLN A 186 12.48 -8.68 11.47
N ASP A 187 13.71 -8.18 11.38
CA ASP A 187 14.90 -8.97 11.69
C ASP A 187 14.95 -9.24 13.20
N ARG A 188 14.49 -10.43 13.59
CA ARG A 188 14.50 -10.91 14.99
C ARG A 188 15.74 -11.75 15.31
N SER A 189 16.78 -11.70 14.49
CA SER A 189 18.03 -12.40 14.78
C SER A 189 18.63 -11.94 16.12
N TYR A 190 19.36 -12.84 16.78
CA TYR A 190 20.02 -12.53 18.06
C TYR A 190 20.96 -11.31 17.95
N GLU A 191 21.62 -11.15 16.80
CA GLU A 191 22.48 -10.00 16.52
C GLU A 191 21.69 -8.69 16.44
N ALA A 192 20.53 -8.68 15.77
CA ALA A 192 19.65 -7.53 15.73
C ALA A 192 19.04 -7.19 17.10
N ALA A 193 18.67 -8.21 17.88
CA ALA A 193 18.18 -8.05 19.25
C ALA A 193 19.26 -7.49 20.19
N ALA A 194 20.52 -7.91 20.03
CA ALA A 194 21.65 -7.44 20.82
C ALA A 194 22.07 -6.00 20.47
N ALA A 195 21.75 -5.52 19.26
CA ALA A 195 22.13 -4.18 18.81
C ALA A 195 21.38 -3.03 19.50
N SER A 196 20.26 -3.32 20.20
CA SER A 196 19.38 -2.49 21.09
C SER A 196 19.02 -1.04 20.72
N ALA A 197 19.70 -0.42 19.76
CA ALA A 197 19.55 0.96 19.31
C ALA A 197 19.05 1.02 17.85
N GLN A 198 18.95 -0.12 17.17
CA GLN A 198 18.56 -0.21 15.77
C GLN A 198 17.59 -1.37 15.58
N GLU A 199 16.43 -1.07 15.00
CA GLU A 199 15.54 -2.11 14.50
C GLU A 199 15.84 -2.35 13.02
N ALA A 200 16.13 -3.61 12.68
CA ALA A 200 16.33 -4.02 11.30
C ALA A 200 15.05 -4.66 10.75
N TRP A 201 14.73 -4.32 9.50
CA TRP A 201 13.58 -4.81 8.77
C TRP A 201 14.02 -5.30 7.40
N HIS A 202 13.53 -6.45 6.97
CA HIS A 202 13.74 -7.01 5.65
C HIS A 202 12.54 -6.69 4.77
N LEU A 203 12.80 -6.16 3.58
CA LEU A 203 11.82 -5.86 2.56
C LEU A 203 12.02 -6.83 1.41
N TYR A 204 11.00 -7.66 1.16
CA TYR A 204 11.04 -8.64 0.07
C TYR A 204 10.03 -8.26 -1.00
N LEU A 205 10.48 -8.11 -2.24
CA LEU A 205 9.57 -8.00 -3.38
C LEU A 205 9.43 -9.36 -4.07
N SER A 206 8.20 -9.83 -4.16
CA SER A 206 7.82 -11.03 -4.90
C SER A 206 6.77 -10.69 -5.95
N GLY A 207 6.84 -11.32 -7.12
CA GLY A 207 5.92 -11.06 -8.24
C GLY A 207 6.56 -10.25 -9.36
N GLY A 208 6.18 -10.59 -10.60
CA GLY A 208 6.70 -10.05 -11.85
C GLY A 208 5.97 -10.70 -13.04
N ASP A 209 5.86 -9.97 -14.15
CA ASP A 209 5.15 -10.41 -15.36
C ASP A 209 5.90 -11.60 -16.01
N PRO A 210 5.29 -12.78 -16.24
CA PRO A 210 5.96 -13.90 -16.92
C PRO A 210 6.28 -13.61 -18.39
N ALA A 211 5.81 -12.49 -18.94
CA ALA A 211 6.03 -12.10 -20.33
C ALA A 211 7.42 -11.46 -20.60
N CYS A 212 8.16 -11.08 -19.55
CA CYS A 212 9.44 -10.40 -19.68
C CYS A 212 10.48 -11.08 -18.78
N ASP A 213 11.26 -11.97 -19.39
CA ASP A 213 12.48 -12.63 -18.86
C ASP A 213 12.26 -14.02 -18.24
N ASP A 214 12.75 -15.04 -18.95
CA ASP A 214 12.82 -16.48 -18.59
C ASP A 214 13.82 -16.75 -17.43
N ARG A 215 13.98 -15.80 -16.52
CA ARG A 215 14.86 -15.91 -15.35
C ARG A 215 14.01 -16.12 -14.11
N PRO A 216 14.37 -17.06 -13.21
CA PRO A 216 13.69 -17.18 -11.93
C PRO A 216 13.74 -15.80 -11.27
N SER A 217 12.57 -15.27 -10.92
CA SER A 217 12.42 -13.96 -10.29
C SER A 217 13.17 -13.98 -8.97
N VAL A 218 14.45 -13.57 -9.01
CA VAL A 218 15.24 -13.36 -7.81
C VAL A 218 14.54 -12.25 -7.05
N GLY A 219 13.81 -12.63 -6.00
CA GLY A 219 13.15 -11.67 -5.13
C GLY A 219 14.18 -10.64 -4.69
N GLN A 220 13.89 -9.36 -4.92
CA GLN A 220 14.80 -8.31 -4.48
C GLN A 220 14.58 -8.13 -2.98
N GLU A 221 15.66 -8.21 -2.21
CA GLU A 221 15.67 -8.09 -0.76
C GLU A 221 16.45 -6.83 -0.36
N TRP A 222 15.88 -6.02 0.53
CA TRP A 222 16.56 -4.88 1.13
C TRP A 222 16.46 -4.93 2.64
N LYS A 223 17.53 -4.50 3.32
CA LYS A 223 17.56 -4.32 4.76
C LYS A 223 17.35 -2.83 5.10
N LEU A 224 16.24 -2.51 5.75
CA LEU A 224 15.92 -1.20 6.28
C LEU A 224 16.34 -1.14 7.75
N LEU A 225 17.12 -0.11 8.10
CA LEU A 225 17.52 0.16 9.47
C LEU A 225 16.72 1.36 10.00
N VAL A 226 15.98 1.14 11.08
CA VAL A 226 15.19 2.16 11.76
C VAL A 226 15.91 2.55 13.03
N TYR A 227 16.24 3.84 13.12
CA TYR A 227 16.90 4.44 14.26
C TYR A 227 15.85 5.10 15.15
N ALA A 228 15.91 4.83 16.46
CA ALA A 228 15.06 5.47 17.47
C ALA A 228 15.45 6.92 17.73
#